data_AF-A0A6G3XLH7-F1
#
_entry.id   AF-A0A6G3XLH7-F1
#
_cell.length_a   1.000
_cell.length_b   1.000
_cell.length_c   1.000
_cell.angle_alpha   90.00
_cell.angle_beta   90.00
_cell.angle_gamma   90.00
#
_symmetry.space_group_name_H-M   'P 1'
#
loop_
_entity.id
_entity.type
_entity.pdbx_description
1 polymer ?
#
loop_
_entity_poly.entity_id
_entity_poly.type
_entity_poly.pdbx_seq_one_letter_code
_entity_poly.pdbx_strand_id
1 'polypeptide(L)'
;MEWFTADGYWLSRLIFQRALAVVYLVAFLSAALQFRALIGERGMLPVPELLRRTPWRAAPGLFRLHYSDRFFAVVAWSGCAVSVALIAGLDGLLP
;
A
#
# COMPACT_ATOMS: atom_id res chain seq x y z
N MET A 1 -12.65 10.98 33.51
CA MET A 1 -12.64 10.10 32.32
C MET A 1 -13.20 10.83 31.07
N GLU A 2 -13.10 12.16 30.96
CA GLU A 2 -13.56 12.93 29.79
C GLU A 2 -12.42 13.48 28.91
N TRP A 3 -11.16 13.19 29.26
CA TRP A 3 -9.99 13.61 28.46
C TRP A 3 -9.87 12.84 27.14
N PHE A 4 -10.47 11.64 27.05
CA PHE A 4 -10.45 10.79 25.86
C PHE A 4 -11.66 10.99 24.94
N THR A 5 -12.71 11.69 25.40
CA THR A 5 -13.86 12.07 24.56
C THR A 5 -13.54 13.38 23.86
N ALA A 6 -12.64 13.27 22.89
CA ALA A 6 -12.30 14.30 21.93
C ALA A 6 -13.47 14.57 20.96
N ASP A 7 -14.62 15.02 21.49
CA ASP A 7 -15.80 15.36 20.68
C ASP A 7 -15.54 16.46 19.65
N GLY A 8 -14.46 17.25 19.80
CA GLY A 8 -14.08 18.29 18.84
C GLY A 8 -13.27 17.83 17.62
N TYR A 9 -12.68 16.63 17.63
CA TYR A 9 -11.70 16.21 16.61
C TYR A 9 -12.23 15.18 15.60
N TRP A 10 -13.51 14.82 15.67
CA TRP A 10 -14.11 13.83 14.75
C TRP A 10 -13.95 14.24 13.28
N LEU A 11 -14.11 15.53 12.98
CA LEU A 11 -14.00 16.06 11.62
C LEU A 11 -12.55 15.98 11.11
N SER A 12 -11.58 16.41 11.93
CA SER A 12 -10.16 16.31 11.58
C SER A 12 -9.73 14.86 11.37
N ARG A 13 -10.17 13.96 12.24
CA ARG A 13 -9.92 12.51 12.10
C ARG A 13 -10.49 11.97 10.80
N LEU A 14 -11.75 12.29 10.48
CA LEU A 14 -12.42 11.83 9.26
C LEU A 14 -11.70 12.34 8.00
N ILE A 15 -11.39 13.64 7.95
CA ILE A 15 -10.69 14.25 6.82
C ILE A 15 -9.31 13.61 6.67
N PHE A 16 -8.56 13.43 7.77
CA PHE A 16 -7.23 12.84 7.75
C PHE A 16 -7.26 11.39 7.26
N GLN A 17 -8.17 10.56 7.78
CA GLN A 17 -8.34 9.16 7.35
C GLN A 17 -8.64 9.07 5.85
N ARG A 18 -9.57 9.89 5.35
CA ARG A 18 -9.94 9.91 3.92
C ARG A 18 -8.81 10.41 3.05
N ALA A 19 -8.14 11.50 3.44
CA ALA A 19 -6.99 12.03 2.71
C ALA A 19 -5.86 11.00 2.64
N LEU A 20 -5.57 10.32 3.75
CA LEU A 20 -4.57 9.26 3.81
C LEU A 20 -4.94 8.07 2.90
N ALA A 21 -6.21 7.66 2.90
CA ALA A 21 -6.70 6.61 2.02
C ALA A 21 -6.57 6.98 0.53
N VAL A 22 -6.83 8.24 0.16
CA VAL A 22 -6.60 8.74 -1.21
C VAL A 22 -5.12 8.69 -1.59
N VAL A 23 -4.22 9.12 -0.69
CA VAL A 23 -2.77 9.04 -0.93
C VAL A 23 -2.34 7.59 -1.16
N TYR A 24 -2.82 6.66 -0.34
CA TYR A 24 -2.55 5.24 -0.53
C TYR A 24 -3.13 4.70 -1.82
N LEU A 25 -4.35 5.08 -2.21
CA LEU A 25 -4.95 4.69 -3.48
C LEU A 25 -4.05 5.11 -4.65
N VAL A 26 -3.58 6.36 -4.67
CA VAL A 26 -2.68 6.85 -5.72
C VAL A 26 -1.36 6.09 -5.71
N ALA A 27 -0.80 5.81 -4.53
CA ALA A 27 0.44 5.04 -4.41
C ALA A 27 0.29 3.61 -4.93
N PHE A 28 -0.78 2.89 -4.54
CA PHE A 28 -1.04 1.52 -4.98
C PHE A 28 -1.41 1.45 -6.46
N LEU A 29 -2.14 2.43 -6.99
CA LEU A 29 -2.49 2.49 -8.40
C LEU A 29 -1.26 2.77 -9.25
N SER A 30 -0.41 3.72 -8.82
CA SER A 30 0.88 3.98 -9.45
C SER A 30 1.76 2.73 -9.43
N ALA A 31 1.80 2.02 -8.31
CA ALA A 31 2.49 0.73 -8.20
C ALA A 31 1.89 -0.32 -9.15
N ALA A 32 0.57 -0.47 -9.22
CA ALA A 32 -0.07 -1.45 -10.11
C ALA A 32 0.22 -1.17 -11.60
N LEU A 33 0.26 0.10 -12.00
CA LEU A 33 0.41 0.51 -13.40
C LEU A 33 1.88 0.64 -13.84
N GLN A 34 2.73 1.28 -13.03
CA GLN A 34 4.10 1.65 -13.41
C GLN A 34 5.13 0.60 -12.99
N PHE A 35 4.89 -0.11 -11.89
CA PHE A 35 5.91 -0.96 -11.28
C PHE A 35 6.19 -2.20 -12.12
N ARG A 36 5.18 -2.76 -12.83
CA ARG A 36 5.41 -3.87 -13.78
C ARG A 36 6.30 -3.44 -14.95
N ALA A 37 6.12 -2.20 -15.44
CA ALA A 37 6.90 -1.68 -16.55
C ALA A 37 8.35 -1.35 -16.14
N LEU A 38 8.55 -0.83 -14.92
CA LEU A 38 9.85 -0.35 -14.48
C LEU A 38 10.68 -1.45 -13.78
N ILE A 39 10.03 -2.27 -12.95
CA ILE A 39 10.66 -3.14 -11.94
C ILE A 39 10.30 -4.62 -12.09
N GLY A 40 9.38 -4.98 -13.00
CA GLY A 40 8.98 -6.37 -13.25
C GLY A 40 10.12 -7.28 -13.74
N GLU A 41 9.87 -8.58 -13.88
CA GLU A 41 10.87 -9.56 -14.37
C GLU A 41 11.46 -9.19 -15.74
N ARG A 42 10.72 -8.44 -16.56
CA ARG A 42 11.15 -7.87 -17.86
C ARG A 42 11.25 -6.34 -17.85
N GLY A 43 11.28 -5.72 -16.67
CA GLY A 43 11.37 -4.27 -16.50
C GLY A 43 12.77 -3.73 -16.79
N MET A 44 12.88 -2.39 -16.84
CA MET A 44 14.16 -1.70 -17.06
C MET A 44 15.18 -1.93 -15.93
N LEU A 45 14.69 -2.19 -14.70
CA LEU A 45 15.50 -2.49 -13.51
C LEU A 45 14.97 -3.79 -12.88
N PRO A 46 15.42 -4.98 -13.36
CA PRO A 46 14.92 -6.25 -12.86
C PRO A 46 15.30 -6.44 -11.39
N VAL A 47 14.32 -6.25 -10.51
CA VAL A 47 14.47 -6.46 -9.06
C VAL A 47 14.86 -7.90 -8.68
N PRO A 48 14.50 -8.97 -9.41
CA PRO A 48 15.02 -10.30 -9.12
C PRO A 48 16.56 -10.35 -9.13
N GLU A 49 17.17 -9.66 -10.09
CA GLU A 49 18.62 -9.61 -10.25
C GLU A 49 19.28 -8.82 -9.12
N LEU A 50 18.64 -7.74 -8.66
CA LEU A 50 19.10 -6.95 -7.50
C LEU A 50 18.95 -7.71 -6.17
N LEU A 51 17.83 -8.41 -5.98
CA LEU A 51 17.55 -9.19 -4.78
C LEU A 51 18.50 -10.38 -4.64
N ARG A 52 18.92 -10.99 -5.77
CA ARG A 52 19.95 -12.06 -5.80
C ARG A 52 21.33 -11.58 -5.36
N ARG A 53 21.67 -10.31 -5.61
CA ARG A 53 23.00 -9.75 -5.30
C ARG A 53 23.10 -9.10 -3.91
N THR A 54 21.96 -8.85 -3.28
CA THR A 54 21.89 -8.12 -2.00
C THR A 54 21.72 -9.12 -0.84
N PRO A 55 22.41 -8.98 0.31
CA PRO A 55 22.19 -9.84 1.48
C PRO A 55 20.84 -9.55 2.16
N TRP A 56 20.30 -10.53 2.90
CA TRP A 56 18.98 -10.43 3.56
C TRP A 56 18.85 -9.18 4.45
N ARG A 57 19.93 -8.86 5.16
CA ARG A 57 20.01 -7.75 6.13
C ARG A 57 19.92 -6.35 5.51
N ALA A 58 20.26 -6.20 4.23
CA ALA A 58 20.24 -4.91 3.56
C ALA A 58 18.89 -4.56 2.92
N ALA A 59 18.01 -5.54 2.74
CA ALA A 59 16.67 -5.32 2.17
C ALA A 59 15.67 -6.38 2.66
N PRO A 60 15.32 -6.42 3.95
CA PRO A 60 14.24 -7.28 4.43
C PRO A 60 12.90 -6.80 3.84
N GLY A 61 12.09 -7.71 3.31
CA GLY A 61 10.80 -7.34 2.72
C GLY A 61 10.00 -8.52 2.19
N LEU A 62 8.69 -8.30 2.04
CA LEU A 62 7.71 -9.31 1.61
C LEU A 62 8.05 -9.89 0.23
N PHE A 63 8.51 -9.03 -0.69
CA PHE A 63 8.93 -9.41 -2.04
C PHE A 63 10.27 -10.16 -2.11
N ARG A 64 10.99 -10.31 -0.99
CA ARG A 64 12.17 -11.19 -0.92
C ARG A 64 11.82 -12.63 -0.57
N LEU A 65 10.72 -12.85 0.16
CA LEU A 65 10.25 -14.20 0.49
C LEU A 65 9.68 -14.91 -0.75
N HIS A 66 8.92 -14.18 -1.56
CA HIS A 66 8.40 -14.67 -2.82
C HIS A 66 8.23 -13.50 -3.79
N TYR A 67 9.06 -13.46 -4.84
CA TYR A 67 8.91 -12.51 -5.92
C TYR A 67 8.25 -13.19 -7.11
N SER A 68 7.13 -12.63 -7.56
CA SER A 68 6.52 -12.93 -8.86
C SER A 68 5.74 -11.69 -9.32
N ASP A 69 5.80 -11.37 -10.61
CA ASP A 69 5.04 -10.26 -11.19
C ASP A 69 3.54 -10.36 -10.86
N ARG A 70 2.99 -11.58 -10.80
CA ARG A 70 1.59 -11.82 -10.44
C ARG A 70 1.31 -11.54 -8.97
N PHE A 71 2.21 -11.97 -8.09
CA PHE A 71 2.08 -11.73 -6.65
C PHE A 71 2.08 -10.24 -6.34
N PHE A 72 3.02 -9.49 -6.95
CA PHE A 72 3.06 -8.03 -6.83
C PHE A 72 1.77 -7.38 -7.30
N ALA A 73 1.25 -7.79 -8.47
CA ALA A 73 0.00 -7.25 -9.00
C ALA A 73 -1.17 -7.49 -8.04
N VAL A 74 -1.29 -8.71 -7.48
CA VAL A 74 -2.34 -9.04 -6.49
C VAL A 74 -2.20 -8.14 -5.25
N VAL A 75 -0.99 -7.97 -4.72
CA VAL A 75 -0.76 -7.10 -3.55
C VAL A 75 -1.12 -5.65 -3.87
N ALA A 76 -0.68 -5.10 -4.99
CA ALA A 76 -0.98 -3.72 -5.38
C ALA A 76 -2.48 -3.49 -5.59
N TRP A 77 -3.17 -4.41 -6.29
CA TRP A 77 -4.62 -4.33 -6.48
C TRP A 77 -5.39 -4.51 -5.17
N SER A 78 -4.94 -5.38 -4.26
CA SER A 78 -5.54 -5.51 -2.94
C SER A 78 -5.39 -4.21 -2.12
N GLY A 79 -4.24 -3.54 -2.19
CA GLY A 79 -4.02 -2.24 -1.58
C GLY A 79 -4.92 -1.14 -2.16
N CYS A 80 -5.13 -1.14 -3.48
CA CYS A 80 -6.13 -0.29 -4.13
C CYS A 80 -7.53 -0.57 -3.59
N ALA A 81 -7.95 -1.83 -3.55
CA ALA A 81 -9.28 -2.23 -3.08
C ALA A 81 -9.52 -1.79 -1.62
N VAL A 82 -8.53 -2.00 -0.74
CA VAL A 82 -8.59 -1.54 0.65
C VAL A 82 -8.68 -0.02 0.73
N SER A 83 -7.87 0.69 -0.06
CA SER A 83 -7.89 2.17 -0.07
C SER A 83 -9.25 2.72 -0.54
N VAL A 84 -9.85 2.12 -1.57
CA VAL A 84 -11.20 2.47 -2.04
C VAL A 84 -12.25 2.18 -0.96
N ALA A 85 -12.15 1.04 -0.27
CA ALA A 85 -13.06 0.71 0.83
C ALA A 85 -12.97 1.74 1.97
N LEU A 86 -11.75 2.16 2.33
CA LEU A 86 -11.54 3.20 3.36
C LEU A 86 -12.07 4.57 2.92
N ILE A 87 -11.92 4.95 1.64
CA ILE A 87 -12.54 6.18 1.12
C ILE A 87 -14.06 6.10 1.19
N ALA A 88 -14.64 4.93 0.91
CA ALA A 88 -16.08 4.67 1.00
C ALA A 88 -16.60 4.65 2.44
N GLY A 89 -15.73 4.69 3.45
CA GLY A 89 -16.12 4.74 4.86
C GLY A 89 -16.37 3.37 5.50
N LEU A 90 -15.80 2.28 4.93
CA LEU A 90 -15.92 0.95 5.53
C LEU A 90 -15.30 0.86 6.93
N ASP A 91 -14.36 1.74 7.25
CA ASP A 91 -13.78 1.88 8.58
C ASP A 91 -14.79 2.29 9.65
N GLY A 92 -15.86 2.99 9.27
CA GLY A 92 -16.96 3.33 10.16
C GLY A 92 -17.97 2.20 10.40
N LEU A 93 -17.88 1.10 9.64
CA LEU A 93 -18.73 -0.09 9.77
C LEU A 93 -18.07 -1.20 10.61
N LEU A 94 -16.76 -1.10 10.84
CA LEU A 94 -16.01 -2.04 11.67
C LEU A 94 -16.17 -1.65 13.15
N PRO A 95 -16.47 -2.62 14.03
CA PRO A 95 -16.73 -2.37 15.45
C PRO A 95 -15.51 -1.87 16.23
#